data_AF-A0A3C0AD30-F1
#
_entry.id   AF-A0A3C0AD30-F1
#
_cell.length_a   1.000
_cell.length_b   1.000
_cell.length_c   1.000
_cell.angle_alpha   90.00
_cell.angle_beta   90.00
_cell.angle_gamma   90.00
#
_symmetry.space_group_name_H-M   'P 1'
#
loop_
_entity.id
_entity.type
_entity.pdbx_description
1 polymer ?
#
loop_
_entity_poly.entity_id
_entity_poly.type
_entity_poly.pdbx_seq_one_letter_code
_entity_poly.pdbx_strand_id
1 'polypeptide(L)' 'SETERTKLREIVRQAHAAGRRVRFWATPESEELWEELIAAGVDHINTDKLEKLHDFLSQQSQARP' A
#
# COMPACT_ATOMS: atom_id res chain seq x y z
N SER A 1 10.66 7.24 -6.81
CA SER A 1 11.07 8.67 -6.80
C SER A 1 10.05 9.51 -6.04
N GLU A 2 10.38 10.72 -5.60
CA GLU A 2 9.41 11.58 -4.87
C GLU A 2 8.20 11.98 -5.74
N THR A 3 8.43 12.13 -7.05
CA THR A 3 7.37 12.37 -8.03
C THR A 3 6.35 11.22 -8.07
N GLU A 4 6.81 9.98 -8.07
CA GLU A 4 5.92 8.80 -8.07
C GLU A 4 5.13 8.68 -6.77
N ARG A 5 5.76 8.93 -5.62
CA ARG A 5 5.08 8.95 -4.32
C ARG A 5 3.99 10.01 -4.25
N THR A 6 4.29 11.20 -4.75
CA THR A 6 3.31 12.30 -4.80
C THR A 6 2.13 11.95 -5.70
N LYS A 7 2.39 11.39 -6.88
CA LYS A 7 1.34 10.93 -7.80
C LYS A 7 0.48 9.82 -7.17
N LEU A 8 1.10 8.86 -6.49
CA LEU A 8 0.39 7.78 -5.79
C LEU A 8 -0.55 8.35 -4.73
N ARG A 9 -0.05 9.22 -3.85
CA ARG A 9 -0.87 9.86 -2.80
C ARG A 9 -2.03 10.65 -3.37
N GLU A 10 -1.81 11.37 -4.48
CA GLU A 10 -2.87 12.14 -5.13
C GLU A 10 -3.98 11.24 -5.70
N ILE A 11 -3.62 10.12 -6.33
CA ILE A 11 -4.60 9.14 -6.84
C ILE A 11 -5.45 8.59 -5.69
N VAL A 12 -4.80 8.19 -4.59
CA VAL A 12 -5.51 7.65 -3.42
C VAL A 12 -6.44 8.70 -2.82
N ARG A 13 -5.95 9.92 -2.60
CA ARG A 13 -6.72 11.05 -2.07
C ARG A 13 -7.97 11.34 -2.92
N GLN A 14 -7.84 11.37 -4.24
CA GLN A 14 -8.96 11.61 -5.15
C GLN A 14 -10.02 10.49 -5.06
N ALA A 15 -9.58 9.23 -5.01
CA ALA A 15 -10.50 8.09 -4.87
C ALA A 15 -11.25 8.14 -3.54
N HIS A 16 -10.56 8.42 -2.43
CA HIS A 16 -11.17 8.56 -1.12
C HIS A 16 -12.14 9.74 -1.05
N ALA A 17 -11.81 10.88 -1.66
CA ALA A 17 -12.71 12.04 -1.76
C ALA A 17 -14.00 11.71 -2.53
N ALA A 18 -13.95 10.74 -3.46
CA ALA A 18 -15.11 10.20 -4.16
C ALA A 18 -15.82 9.05 -3.42
N GLY A 19 -15.43 8.75 -2.18
CA GLY A 19 -15.98 7.64 -1.38
C GLY A 19 -15.62 6.25 -1.89
N ARG A 20 -14.51 6.12 -2.64
CA ARG A 20 -14.07 4.85 -3.25
C ARG A 20 -12.83 4.31 -2.54
N ARG A 21 -12.77 2.99 -2.37
CA ARG A 21 -11.58 2.26 -1.91
C ARG A 21 -10.64 1.96 -3.07
N VAL A 22 -9.34 1.87 -2.80
CA VAL A 22 -8.26 1.66 -3.76
C VAL A 22 -7.59 0.30 -3.57
N ARG A 23 -7.32 -0.37 -4.68
CA ARG A 23 -6.46 -1.55 -4.78
C ARG A 23 -5.72 -1.49 -6.11
N PHE A 24 -4.40 -1.65 -6.08
CA PHE A 24 -3.59 -1.76 -7.29
C PHE A 24 -3.46 -3.22 -7.74
N TRP A 25 -3.32 -3.43 -9.04
CA TRP A 25 -3.14 -4.75 -9.65
C TRP A 25 -1.77 -4.83 -10.34
N ALA A 26 -1.23 -6.04 -10.52
CA ALA A 26 0.09 -6.29 -11.11
C ALA A 26 1.23 -5.44 -10.50
N THR A 27 1.17 -5.25 -9.18
CA THR A 27 2.24 -4.61 -8.42
C THR A 27 3.39 -5.59 -8.17
N PRO A 28 4.65 -5.13 -8.15
CA PRO A 28 5.77 -5.92 -7.65
C PRO A 28 5.51 -6.55 -6.27
N GLU A 29 5.99 -7.78 -6.07
CA GLU A 29 5.83 -8.53 -4.81
C GLU A 29 6.97 -8.22 -3.81
N SER A 30 7.08 -6.95 -3.40
CA SER A 30 8.16 -6.47 -2.53
C SER A 30 7.64 -5.69 -1.31
N GLU A 31 8.36 -5.81 -0.20
CA GLU A 31 7.98 -5.18 1.08
C GLU A 31 8.13 -3.66 1.01
N GLU A 32 9.12 -3.17 0.28
CA GLU A 32 9.31 -1.72 0.06
C GLU A 32 8.11 -1.12 -0.67
N LEU A 33 7.55 -1.82 -1.66
CA LEU A 33 6.34 -1.34 -2.32
C LEU A 33 5.14 -1.41 -1.38
N TRP A 34 4.98 -2.50 -0.62
CA TRP A 34 3.88 -2.63 0.33
C TRP A 34 3.91 -1.52 1.38
N GLU A 35 5.09 -1.15 1.88
CA GLU A 35 5.27 -0.01 2.78
C GLU A 35 4.82 1.31 2.15
N GLU A 36 5.20 1.57 0.90
CA GLU A 36 4.80 2.77 0.17
C GLU A 36 3.28 2.82 -0.10
N LEU A 37 2.65 1.68 -0.42
CA LEU A 37 1.19 1.59 -0.60
C LEU A 37 0.46 1.86 0.72
N ILE A 38 0.94 1.31 1.84
CA ILE A 38 0.37 1.55 3.17
C ILE A 38 0.54 3.03 3.55
N ALA A 39 1.75 3.59 3.37
CA ALA A 39 2.03 4.99 3.67
C ALA A 39 1.18 5.95 2.82
N ALA A 40 0.83 5.56 1.59
CA ALA A 40 -0.06 6.32 0.72
C ALA A 40 -1.55 6.17 1.06
N GLY A 41 -1.91 5.28 2.00
CA GLY A 41 -3.29 5.05 2.42
C GLY A 41 -4.09 4.10 1.52
N VAL A 42 -3.44 3.22 0.77
CA VAL A 42 -4.13 2.23 -0.06
C VAL A 42 -4.90 1.24 0.81
N ASP A 43 -6.16 0.98 0.45
CA ASP A 43 -7.07 0.17 1.28
C ASP A 43 -6.78 -1.33 1.24
N HIS A 44 -6.36 -1.85 0.08
CA HIS A 44 -6.05 -3.27 -0.09
C HIS A 44 -4.77 -3.47 -0.89
N ILE A 45 -3.92 -4.37 -0.40
CA ILE A 45 -2.74 -4.87 -1.11
C ILE A 45 -3.14 -6.13 -1.88
N ASN A 46 -2.86 -6.15 -3.18
CA ASN A 46 -2.99 -7.35 -3.99
C ASN A 46 -1.65 -8.08 -4.01
N THR A 47 -1.63 -9.36 -3.65
CA THR A 47 -0.41 -10.18 -3.66
C THR A 47 -0.76 -11.65 -3.89
N ASP A 48 0.11 -12.37 -4.58
CA ASP A 48 0.10 -13.84 -4.64
C ASP A 48 0.96 -14.47 -3.53
N LYS A 49 1.58 -13.66 -2.67
CA LYS A 49 2.51 -14.06 -1.61
C LYS A 49 1.92 -13.80 -0.22
N LEU A 50 0.78 -14.43 0.07
CA LEU A 50 0.01 -14.20 1.30
C LEU A 50 0.82 -14.43 2.59
N GLU A 51 1.63 -15.49 2.67
CA GLU A 51 2.48 -15.76 3.85
C GLU A 51 3.50 -14.62 4.08
N LYS A 52 4.16 -14.18 3.01
CA LYS A 52 5.12 -13.08 3.09
C LYS A 52 4.45 -11.78 3.50
N LEU A 53 3.27 -11.48 2.95
CA LEU A 53 2.51 -10.28 3.34
C LEU A 53 2.06 -10.35 4.80
N HIS A 54 1.63 -11.53 5.27
CA HIS A 54 1.28 -11.75 6.68
C HIS A 54 2.45 -11.43 7.61
N ASP A 55 3.64 -11.95 7.31
CA ASP A 55 4.83 -11.75 8.14
C ASP A 55 5.24 -10.28 8.18
N PHE A 56 5.22 -9.61 7.02
CA PHE A 56 5.47 -8.18 6.89
C PHE A 56 4.48 -7.34 7.72
N LEU A 57 3.17 -7.57 7.58
CA LEU A 57 2.14 -6.82 8.32
C LEU A 57 2.21 -7.07 9.82
N SER A 58 2.52 -8.30 10.23
CA SER A 58 2.70 -8.66 11.64
C SER A 58 3.87 -7.89 12.25
N GLN A 59 5.00 -7.80 11.55
CA GLN A 59 6.16 -7.02 11.99
C GLN A 59 5.86 -5.52 12.04
N GLN A 60 5.20 -4.97 11.03
CA GLN A 60 4.75 -3.56 11.01
C GLN A 60 3.85 -3.21 12.20
N SER A 61 2.92 -4.11 12.56
CA SER A 61 2.01 -3.89 13.69
C SER A 61 2.74 -3.84 15.04
N GLN A 62 3.81 -4.63 15.19
CA GLN A 62 4.64 -4.64 16.40
C GLN A 62 5.58 -3.44 16.48
N ALA A 63 5.99 -2.90 15.33
CA ALA A 63 6.89 -1.75 15.25
C ALA A 63 6.20 -0.40 15.48
N ARG A 64 4.86 -0.33 15.43
CA ARG A 64 4.10 0.89 15.70
C ARG A 64 3.73 0.93 17.20
N PRO A 65 4.28 1.87 18.00
CA PRO A 65 3.97 1.97 19.43
C PRO A 65 2.52 2.39 19.70
#